data_AF-A0A2M7D4Z1-F1
#
_entry.id   AF-A0A2M7D4Z1-F1
#
_cell.length_a   1.000
_cell.length_b   1.000
_cell.length_c   1.000
_cell.angle_alpha   90.00
_cell.angle_beta   90.00
_cell.angle_gamma   90.00
#
_symmetry.space_group_name_H-M   'P 1'
#
loop_
_entity.id
_entity.type
_entity.pdbx_description
1 polymer ?
#
loop_
_entity_poly.entity_id
_entity_poly.type
_entity_poly.pdbx_seq_one_letter_code
_entity_poly.pdbx_strand_id
1 'polypeptide(L)'
;MKITPKNSEKVFAENELLVTKTDLKGIITYANREFMHIVEIDENVLVGAPHNIIRHPDMPKIIFKYLWSYLQNEEEIHAYVKNICADGSYYWVFANVTPSYLNEKVVGYHSARRKPTAKALEVVKPLYEKLLNAEKSGGINASEKMLNDLLKEKGVHYGECKSNCVNLKK
;
A
#
# COMPACT_ATOMS: atom_id res chain seq x y z
N MET A 1 5.63 -10.95 15.03
CA MET A 1 4.39 -11.75 14.95
C MET A 1 4.41 -12.54 13.64
N LYS A 2 4.15 -13.85 13.66
CA LYS A 2 4.06 -14.66 12.43
C LYS A 2 2.58 -14.89 12.13
N ILE A 3 2.08 -14.21 11.10
CA ILE A 3 0.68 -14.31 10.68
C ILE A 3 0.59 -15.27 9.50
N THR A 4 -0.35 -16.21 9.55
CA THR A 4 -0.61 -17.14 8.45
C THR A 4 -1.73 -16.59 7.57
N PRO A 5 -1.49 -16.30 6.27
CA PRO A 5 -2.53 -15.79 5.38
C PRO A 5 -3.68 -16.76 5.18
N LYS A 6 -4.90 -16.22 5.19
CA LYS A 6 -6.16 -16.88 4.84
C LYS A 6 -6.74 -16.20 3.62
N ASN A 7 -7.42 -16.95 2.76
CA ASN A 7 -8.15 -16.38 1.64
C ASN A 7 -9.54 -15.89 2.08
N SER A 8 -9.58 -14.91 2.97
CA SER A 8 -10.80 -14.29 3.50
C SER A 8 -10.64 -12.78 3.47
N GLU A 9 -11.49 -12.11 2.68
CA GLU A 9 -11.45 -10.65 2.52
C GLU A 9 -12.33 -9.98 3.58
N LYS A 10 -11.75 -9.06 4.35
CA LYS A 10 -12.45 -8.07 5.15
C LYS A 10 -12.66 -6.81 4.32
N VAL A 11 -13.87 -6.26 4.44
CA VAL A 11 -14.28 -5.03 3.77
C VAL A 11 -14.82 -4.08 4.83
N PHE A 12 -14.52 -2.80 4.68
CA PHE A 12 -14.97 -1.72 5.57
C PHE A 12 -15.93 -0.78 4.84
N ALA A 13 -16.59 0.12 5.58
CA ALA A 13 -17.58 1.02 5.00
C ALA A 13 -16.93 2.06 4.05
N GLU A 14 -17.69 2.58 3.08
CA GLU A 14 -17.19 3.56 2.11
C GLU A 14 -16.77 4.89 2.77
N ASN A 15 -17.37 5.22 3.90
CA ASN A 15 -17.08 6.42 4.69
C ASN A 15 -16.02 6.20 5.78
N GLU A 16 -15.56 4.96 5.98
CA GLU A 16 -14.47 4.67 6.90
C GLU A 16 -13.12 5.07 6.29
N LEU A 17 -12.30 5.73 7.09
CA LEU A 17 -10.96 6.16 6.71
C LEU A 17 -9.95 5.52 7.65
N LEU A 18 -8.98 4.76 7.11
CA LEU A 18 -7.94 4.15 7.92
C LEU A 18 -6.70 5.05 7.90
N VAL A 19 -6.27 5.51 9.08
CA VAL A 19 -5.23 6.53 9.23
C VAL A 19 -4.08 5.99 10.07
N THR A 20 -2.87 6.13 9.56
CA THR A 20 -1.62 5.94 10.32
C THR A 20 -0.69 7.11 10.11
N LYS A 21 0.14 7.39 11.12
CA LYS A 21 1.33 8.23 10.99
C LYS A 21 2.56 7.40 11.32
N THR A 22 3.67 7.74 10.70
CA THR A 22 4.97 7.10 10.97
C THR A 22 6.06 8.12 11.16
N ASP A 23 7.18 7.69 11.74
CA ASP A 23 8.45 8.39 11.60
C ASP A 23 9.05 8.20 10.18
N LEU A 24 10.24 8.75 9.95
CA LEU A 24 10.98 8.64 8.70
C LEU A 24 11.42 7.21 8.34
N LYS A 25 11.41 6.27 9.30
CA LYS A 25 11.77 4.86 9.11
C LYS A 25 10.53 3.98 8.87
N GLY A 26 9.33 4.57 8.88
CA GLY A 26 8.08 3.83 8.75
C GLY A 26 7.64 3.13 10.04
N ILE A 27 8.17 3.54 11.19
CA ILE A 27 7.69 3.10 12.50
C ILE A 27 6.42 3.86 12.84
N ILE A 28 5.35 3.14 13.16
CA ILE A 28 4.04 3.74 13.46
C ILE A 28 4.13 4.58 14.72
N THR A 29 3.72 5.84 14.62
CA THR A 29 3.64 6.80 15.73
C THR A 29 2.19 7.06 16.14
N TYR A 30 1.23 6.72 15.28
CA TYR A 30 -0.21 6.86 15.53
C TYR A 30 -1.01 5.95 14.61
N ALA A 31 -2.12 5.42 15.13
CA ALA A 31 -3.14 4.69 14.38
C ALA A 31 -4.54 5.10 14.87
N ASN A 32 -5.50 5.30 13.97
CA ASN A 32 -6.88 5.55 14.38
C ASN A 32 -7.65 4.27 14.71
N ARG A 33 -8.82 4.43 15.35
CA ARG A 33 -9.65 3.31 15.82
C ARG A 33 -10.12 2.41 14.68
N GLU A 34 -10.49 3.00 13.56
CA GLU A 34 -10.94 2.27 12.37
C GLU A 34 -9.83 1.37 11.82
N PHE A 35 -8.59 1.87 11.79
CA PHE A 35 -7.43 1.04 11.42
C PHE A 35 -7.21 -0.10 12.42
N MET A 36 -7.26 0.17 13.73
CA MET A 36 -7.08 -0.86 14.76
C MET A 36 -8.15 -1.95 14.68
N HIS A 37 -9.41 -1.57 14.46
CA HIS A 37 -10.51 -2.51 14.31
C HIS A 37 -10.34 -3.44 13.11
N ILE A 38 -9.99 -2.92 11.93
CA ILE A 38 -9.87 -3.77 10.74
C ILE A 38 -8.66 -4.71 10.83
N VAL A 39 -7.53 -4.24 11.36
CA VAL A 39 -6.32 -5.08 11.47
C VAL A 39 -6.38 -6.05 12.65
N GLU A 40 -7.27 -5.81 13.62
CA GLU A 40 -7.40 -6.56 14.87
C GLU A 40 -6.11 -6.59 15.69
N ILE A 41 -5.45 -5.42 15.78
CA ILE A 41 -4.24 -5.23 16.57
C ILE A 41 -4.43 -3.98 17.43
N ASP A 42 -4.16 -4.13 18.72
CA ASP A 42 -4.26 -3.05 19.69
C ASP A 42 -3.15 -2.00 19.50
N GLU A 43 -3.45 -0.77 19.95
CA GLU A 43 -2.55 0.39 19.81
C GLU A 43 -1.16 0.14 20.39
N ASN A 44 -1.08 -0.53 21.54
CA ASN A 44 0.17 -0.84 22.25
C ASN A 44 1.10 -1.78 21.46
N VAL A 45 0.56 -2.55 20.51
CA VAL A 45 1.34 -3.40 19.60
C VAL A 45 1.66 -2.67 18.31
N LEU A 46 0.78 -1.77 17.86
CA LEU A 46 0.96 -1.00 16.63
C LEU A 46 1.95 0.14 16.79
N VAL A 47 1.81 0.98 17.81
CA VAL A 47 2.68 2.13 18.05
C VAL A 47 4.07 1.63 18.43
N GLY A 48 5.09 2.07 17.69
CA GLY A 48 6.46 1.58 17.81
C GLY A 48 6.79 0.38 16.91
N ALA A 49 5.79 -0.23 16.25
CA ALA A 49 6.04 -1.29 15.26
C ALA A 49 6.30 -0.71 13.87
N PRO A 50 7.09 -1.41 13.03
CA PRO A 50 7.21 -1.06 11.62
C PRO A 50 5.86 -1.29 10.92
N HIS A 51 5.47 -0.37 10.04
CA HIS A 51 4.19 -0.45 9.31
C HIS A 51 4.09 -1.72 8.42
N ASN A 52 5.21 -2.37 8.11
CA ASN A 52 5.21 -3.63 7.36
C ASN A 52 4.66 -4.85 8.15
N ILE A 53 4.32 -4.70 9.44
CA ILE A 53 3.72 -5.77 10.25
C ILE A 53 2.40 -6.31 9.67
N ILE A 54 1.68 -5.47 8.92
CA ILE A 54 0.43 -5.82 8.22
C ILE A 54 0.62 -6.02 6.71
N ARG A 55 1.86 -6.12 6.22
CA ARG A 55 2.10 -6.32 4.79
C ARG A 55 1.69 -7.74 4.37
N HIS A 56 0.80 -7.84 3.39
CA HIS A 56 0.44 -9.13 2.83
C HIS A 56 1.59 -9.70 1.95
N PRO A 57 1.89 -11.02 2.00
CA PRO A 57 2.95 -11.62 1.18
C PRO A 57 2.71 -11.54 -0.33
N ASP A 58 1.44 -11.53 -0.76
CA ASP A 58 1.08 -11.34 -2.17
C ASP A 58 1.35 -9.93 -2.73
N MET A 59 1.79 -8.97 -1.90
CA MET A 59 2.13 -7.64 -2.41
C MET A 59 3.51 -7.62 -3.08
N PRO A 60 3.61 -7.25 -4.37
CA PRO A 60 4.89 -7.10 -5.04
C PRO A 60 5.77 -6.07 -4.32
N LYS A 61 7.04 -6.40 -4.13
CA LYS A 61 8.04 -5.51 -3.51
C LYS A 61 8.24 -4.23 -4.33
N ILE A 62 8.08 -4.28 -5.64
CA ILE A 62 8.22 -3.11 -6.50
C ILE A 62 7.27 -1.96 -6.13
N ILE A 63 6.05 -2.27 -5.69
CA ILE A 63 5.06 -1.26 -5.28
C ILE A 63 5.56 -0.46 -4.07
N PHE A 64 6.19 -1.14 -3.10
CA PHE A 64 6.78 -0.47 -1.95
C PHE A 64 8.08 0.26 -2.29
N LYS A 65 8.87 -0.24 -3.27
CA LYS A 65 10.05 0.49 -3.76
C LYS A 65 9.64 1.85 -4.33
N TYR A 66 8.56 1.90 -5.13
CA TYR A 66 8.00 3.14 -5.66
C TYR A 66 7.46 4.02 -4.53
N LEU A 67 6.69 3.45 -3.61
CA LEU A 67 6.21 4.20 -2.44
C LEU A 67 7.35 4.93 -1.72
N TRP A 68 8.44 4.22 -1.42
CA TRP A 68 9.58 4.85 -0.76
C TRP A 68 10.30 5.86 -1.64
N SER A 69 10.45 5.63 -2.95
CA SER A 69 11.12 6.59 -3.84
C SER A 69 10.37 7.92 -3.92
N TYR A 70 9.04 7.90 -4.02
CA TYR A 70 8.23 9.13 -4.01
C TYR A 70 8.37 9.88 -2.69
N LEU A 71 8.19 9.17 -1.57
CA LEU A 71 8.27 9.77 -0.23
C LEU A 71 9.66 10.33 0.10
N GLN A 72 10.73 9.73 -0.42
CA GLN A 72 12.10 10.23 -0.26
C GLN A 72 12.40 11.46 -1.12
N ASN A 73 11.66 11.65 -2.22
CA ASN A 73 11.70 12.86 -3.04
C ASN A 73 10.70 13.93 -2.55
N GLU A 74 10.14 13.77 -1.35
CA GLU A 74 9.13 14.66 -0.79
C GLU A 74 7.83 14.73 -1.62
N GLU A 75 7.53 13.69 -2.39
CA GLU A 75 6.33 13.58 -3.20
C GLU A 75 5.26 12.72 -2.52
N GLU A 76 3.99 13.04 -2.78
CA GLU A 76 2.87 12.17 -2.41
C GLU A 76 2.77 10.95 -3.34
N ILE A 77 2.20 9.85 -2.84
CA ILE A 77 1.92 8.67 -3.67
C ILE A 77 0.55 8.07 -3.37
N HIS A 78 -0.10 7.63 -4.46
CA HIS A 78 -1.30 6.83 -4.41
C HIS A 78 -0.98 5.38 -4.77
N ALA A 79 -1.44 4.42 -3.95
CA ALA A 79 -1.19 3.00 -4.18
C ALA A 79 -2.37 2.14 -3.72
N TYR A 80 -2.62 1.06 -4.45
CA TYR A 80 -3.51 0.00 -3.98
C TYR A 80 -2.69 -0.99 -3.16
N VAL A 81 -3.14 -1.33 -1.95
CA VAL A 81 -2.36 -2.20 -1.06
C VAL A 81 -3.26 -3.28 -0.49
N LYS A 82 -2.83 -4.53 -0.63
CA LYS A 82 -3.36 -5.69 0.09
C LYS A 82 -2.60 -5.80 1.42
N ASN A 83 -3.33 -5.77 2.52
CA ASN A 83 -2.78 -5.92 3.86
C ASN A 83 -3.35 -7.16 4.53
N ILE A 84 -2.64 -7.68 5.53
CA ILE A 84 -3.04 -8.84 6.34
C ILE A 84 -3.45 -8.39 7.75
N CYS A 85 -4.52 -8.97 8.28
CA CYS A 85 -5.00 -8.77 9.64
C CYS A 85 -4.38 -9.79 10.61
N ALA A 86 -4.51 -9.56 11.91
CA ALA A 86 -3.98 -10.43 12.96
C ALA A 86 -4.48 -11.89 12.84
N ASP A 87 -5.75 -12.07 12.47
CA ASP A 87 -6.38 -13.39 12.29
C ASP A 87 -5.98 -14.10 10.98
N GLY A 88 -5.18 -13.46 10.13
CA GLY A 88 -4.74 -13.96 8.83
C GLY A 88 -5.63 -13.60 7.65
N SER A 89 -6.81 -13.01 7.87
CA SER A 89 -7.62 -12.44 6.78
C SER A 89 -6.88 -11.27 6.11
N TYR A 90 -7.39 -10.80 4.96
CA TYR A 90 -6.80 -9.68 4.23
C TYR A 90 -7.82 -8.60 3.94
N TYR A 91 -7.34 -7.39 3.65
CA TYR A 91 -8.17 -6.29 3.17
C TYR A 91 -7.41 -5.48 2.12
N TRP A 92 -8.15 -4.88 1.20
CA TRP A 92 -7.60 -3.97 0.20
C TRP A 92 -7.86 -2.52 0.59
N VAL A 93 -6.88 -1.66 0.34
CA VAL A 93 -7.01 -0.21 0.48
C VAL A 93 -6.57 0.51 -0.78
N PHE A 94 -7.16 1.67 -1.04
CA PHE A 94 -6.54 2.72 -1.84
C PHE A 94 -5.90 3.73 -0.88
N ALA A 95 -4.58 3.75 -0.84
CA ALA A 95 -3.77 4.56 0.06
C ALA A 95 -3.31 5.84 -0.62
N ASN A 96 -3.46 6.97 0.06
CA ASN A 96 -2.68 8.18 -0.18
C ASN A 96 -1.65 8.29 0.96
N VAL A 97 -0.37 8.45 0.62
CA VAL A 97 0.72 8.66 1.58
C VAL A 97 1.42 9.98 1.26
N THR A 98 1.53 10.85 2.26
CA THR A 98 2.14 12.17 2.13
C THR A 98 3.26 12.38 3.17
N PRO A 99 4.34 13.11 2.82
CA PRO A 99 5.29 13.60 3.81
C PRO A 99 4.60 14.50 4.85
N SER A 100 5.01 14.39 6.11
CA SER A 100 4.60 15.26 7.22
C SER A 100 5.73 16.21 7.57
N TYR A 101 5.43 17.50 7.72
CA TYR A 101 6.43 18.55 7.90
C TYR A 101 6.38 19.17 9.31
N LEU A 102 7.55 19.48 9.85
CA LEU A 102 7.75 20.37 10.99
C LEU A 102 8.87 21.35 10.65
N ASN A 103 8.58 22.65 10.66
CA ASN A 103 9.53 23.70 10.28
C ASN A 103 10.22 23.40 8.93
N GLU A 104 9.42 23.11 7.90
CA GLU A 104 9.86 22.80 6.52
C GLU A 104 10.71 21.53 6.38
N LYS A 105 10.89 20.75 7.46
CA LYS A 105 11.59 19.46 7.41
C LYS A 105 10.60 18.32 7.47
N VAL A 106 10.78 17.31 6.61
CA VAL A 106 10.03 16.07 6.72
C VAL A 106 10.39 15.37 8.03
N VAL A 107 9.38 15.07 8.84
CA VAL A 107 9.53 14.38 10.14
C VAL A 107 8.91 12.98 10.16
N GLY A 108 8.20 12.63 9.10
CA GLY A 108 7.50 11.35 9.01
C GLY A 108 6.52 11.33 7.86
N TYR A 109 5.64 10.33 7.88
CA TYR A 109 4.67 10.12 6.81
C TYR A 109 3.27 9.96 7.39
N HIS A 110 2.28 10.44 6.66
CA HIS A 110 0.87 10.29 6.96
C HIS A 110 0.20 9.47 5.87
N SER A 111 -0.51 8.40 6.25
CA SER A 111 -1.25 7.57 5.31
C SER A 111 -2.74 7.63 5.62
N ALA A 112 -3.53 8.05 4.62
CA ALA A 112 -4.98 7.99 4.63
C ALA A 112 -5.46 6.96 3.60
N ARG A 113 -6.28 6.02 4.04
CA ARG A 113 -6.68 4.86 3.23
C ARG A 113 -8.19 4.73 3.18
N ARG A 114 -8.70 4.55 1.96
CA ARG A 114 -10.12 4.37 1.67
C ARG A 114 -10.35 3.00 1.05
N LYS A 115 -11.61 2.59 1.03
CA LYS A 115 -12.01 1.38 0.31
C LYS A 115 -11.76 1.56 -1.19
N PRO A 116 -11.09 0.61 -1.85
CA PRO A 116 -10.90 0.66 -3.29
C PRO A 116 -12.17 0.24 -4.02
N THR A 117 -12.37 0.79 -5.21
CA THR A 117 -13.51 0.41 -6.06
C THR A 117 -13.29 -0.97 -6.68
N ALA A 118 -14.38 -1.73 -6.87
CA ALA A 118 -14.31 -3.04 -7.52
C ALA A 118 -13.66 -2.96 -8.92
N LYS A 119 -14.02 -1.94 -9.71
CA LYS A 119 -13.44 -1.69 -11.05
C LYS A 119 -11.93 -1.51 -11.03
N ALA A 120 -11.39 -0.85 -9.99
CA ALA A 120 -9.94 -0.72 -9.85
C ALA A 120 -9.29 -2.06 -9.49
N LEU A 121 -9.91 -2.85 -8.60
CA LEU A 121 -9.38 -4.15 -8.20
C LEU A 121 -9.34 -5.17 -9.34
N GLU A 122 -10.28 -5.11 -10.29
CA GLU A 122 -10.25 -5.93 -11.52
C GLU A 122 -8.99 -5.71 -12.38
N VAL A 123 -8.34 -4.54 -12.24
CA VAL A 123 -7.09 -4.21 -12.93
C VAL A 123 -5.88 -4.53 -12.06
N VAL A 124 -5.94 -4.11 -10.80
CA VAL A 124 -4.83 -4.16 -9.87
C VAL A 124 -4.48 -5.60 -9.53
N LYS A 125 -5.47 -6.47 -9.27
CA LYS A 125 -5.22 -7.85 -8.85
C LYS A 125 -4.41 -8.63 -9.92
N PRO A 126 -4.81 -8.68 -11.21
CA PRO A 126 -4.02 -9.35 -12.25
C PRO A 126 -2.65 -8.71 -12.49
N LEU A 127 -2.54 -7.38 -12.41
CA LEU A 127 -1.26 -6.70 -12.54
C LEU A 127 -0.29 -7.13 -11.43
N TYR A 128 -0.76 -7.14 -10.18
CA TYR A 128 0.09 -7.49 -9.04
C TYR A 128 0.50 -8.96 -9.07
N GLU A 129 -0.37 -9.86 -9.53
CA GLU A 129 0.00 -11.26 -9.77
C GLU A 129 1.12 -11.39 -10.81
N LYS A 130 1.04 -10.66 -11.93
CA LYS A 130 2.11 -10.64 -12.94
C LYS A 130 3.42 -10.10 -12.38
N LEU A 131 3.36 -8.98 -11.65
CA LEU A 131 4.52 -8.37 -11.00
C LEU A 131 5.16 -9.32 -9.99
N LEU A 132 4.36 -9.99 -9.15
CA LEU A 132 4.85 -10.95 -8.17
C LEU A 132 5.49 -12.17 -8.84
N ASN A 133 4.94 -12.65 -9.95
CA ASN A 133 5.53 -13.74 -10.72
C ASN A 133 6.86 -13.33 -11.37
N ALA A 134 6.96 -12.09 -11.87
CA ALA A 134 8.23 -11.54 -12.34
C ALA A 134 9.27 -11.43 -11.19
N GLU A 135 8.85 -11.07 -9.97
CA GLU A 135 9.74 -11.07 -8.81
C GLU A 135 10.25 -12.45 -8.45
N LYS A 136 9.43 -13.49 -8.59
CA LYS A 136 9.82 -14.88 -8.33
C LYS A 136 10.85 -15.39 -9.33
N SER A 137 10.76 -14.99 -10.60
CA SER A 137 11.65 -15.49 -11.66
C SER A 137 12.93 -14.68 -11.82
N GLY A 138 12.86 -13.35 -11.65
CA GLY A 138 13.97 -12.44 -11.95
C GLY A 138 14.22 -11.37 -10.88
N GLY A 139 13.64 -11.52 -9.69
CA GLY A 139 13.77 -10.55 -8.60
C GLY A 139 13.05 -9.23 -8.86
N ILE A 140 13.24 -8.28 -7.95
CA ILE A 140 12.53 -6.99 -8.01
C ILE A 140 12.80 -6.22 -9.31
N ASN A 141 14.00 -6.38 -9.91
CA ASN A 141 14.38 -5.70 -11.15
C ASN A 141 13.55 -6.18 -12.35
N ALA A 142 13.18 -7.47 -12.41
CA ALA A 142 12.31 -7.98 -13.47
C ALA A 142 10.90 -7.40 -13.36
N SER A 143 10.39 -7.28 -12.13
CA SER A 143 9.10 -6.65 -11.84
C SER A 143 9.11 -5.15 -12.15
N GLU A 144 10.20 -4.46 -11.80
CA GLU A 144 10.43 -3.06 -12.12
C GLU A 144 10.44 -2.80 -13.61
N LYS A 145 11.19 -3.60 -14.37
CA LYS A 145 11.22 -3.49 -15.83
C LYS A 145 9.82 -3.69 -16.41
N MET A 146 9.11 -4.74 -15.98
CA MET A 146 7.75 -5.02 -16.44
C MET A 146 6.79 -3.86 -16.14
N LEU A 147 6.84 -3.29 -14.93
CA LEU A 147 6.00 -2.18 -14.54
C LEU A 147 6.33 -0.93 -15.37
N ASN A 148 7.61 -0.60 -15.56
CA ASN A 148 8.04 0.54 -16.34
C ASN A 148 7.66 0.43 -17.82
N ASP A 149 7.80 -0.76 -18.42
CA ASP A 149 7.40 -1.00 -19.80
C ASP A 149 5.88 -0.78 -19.96
N LEU A 150 5.07 -1.28 -19.01
CA LEU A 150 3.62 -1.09 -19.01
C LEU A 150 3.24 0.39 -18.84
N LEU A 151 3.85 1.10 -17.88
CA LEU A 151 3.59 2.51 -17.64
C LEU A 151 3.93 3.36 -18.88
N LYS A 152 5.05 3.04 -19.54
CA LYS A 152 5.48 3.68 -20.78
C LYS A 152 4.51 3.42 -21.94
N GLU A 153 4.05 2.18 -22.10
CA GLU A 153 3.05 1.81 -23.13
C GLU A 153 1.75 2.60 -22.95
N LYS A 154 1.32 2.77 -21.69
CA LYS A 154 0.08 3.47 -21.35
C LYS A 154 0.25 4.99 -21.25
N GLY A 155 1.48 5.51 -21.34
CA GLY A 155 1.77 6.94 -21.26
C GLY A 155 1.40 7.56 -19.91
N VAL A 156 1.56 6.83 -18.81
CA VAL A 156 1.20 7.27 -17.45
C VAL A 156 2.36 7.12 -16.47
N HIS A 157 2.46 8.01 -15.49
CA HIS A 157 3.35 7.81 -14.34
C HIS A 157 2.65 7.03 -13.23
N TYR A 158 3.42 6.25 -12.46
CA TYR A 158 2.84 5.43 -11.38
C TYR A 158 2.11 6.29 -10.33
N GLY A 159 2.72 7.40 -9.89
CA GLY A 159 2.11 8.33 -8.94
C GLY A 159 0.85 9.05 -9.45
N GLU A 160 0.57 8.99 -10.75
CA GLU A 160 -0.62 9.58 -11.38
C GLU A 160 -1.82 8.61 -11.39
N CYS A 161 -1.68 7.38 -10.88
CA CYS A 161 -2.80 6.46 -10.68
C CYS A 161 -3.70 6.92 -9.50
N LYS A 162 -4.20 8.16 -9.57
CA LYS A 162 -4.89 8.89 -8.49
C LYS A 162 -6.33 8.44 -8.23
N SER A 163 -6.83 7.43 -8.94
CA SER A 163 -8.10 6.68 -8.73
C SER A 163 -8.53 5.93 -10.01
N ASN A 164 -7.97 6.30 -11.17
CA ASN A 164 -8.34 5.78 -12.49
C ASN A 164 -7.31 4.82 -13.08
N CYS A 165 -6.86 3.82 -12.31
CA CYS A 165 -6.12 2.70 -12.91
C CYS A 165 -6.94 1.92 -13.96
N VAL A 166 -8.22 2.27 -14.17
CA VAL A 166 -9.06 1.88 -15.31
C VAL A 166 -8.38 2.15 -16.66
N ASN A 167 -7.48 3.13 -16.75
CA ASN A 167 -6.74 3.41 -17.99
C ASN A 167 -5.72 2.32 -18.36
N LEU A 168 -5.37 1.41 -17.45
CA LEU A 168 -4.51 0.26 -17.75
C LEU A 168 -5.26 -0.89 -18.44
N LYS A 169 -6.60 -0.83 -18.58
CA LYS A 169 -7.43 -1.87 -19.24
C LYS A 169 -7.47 -1.80 -20.77
N LYS A 170 -7.09 -0.67 -21.38
CA LYS A 170 -7.16 -0.50 -22.84
C LYS A 170 -5.82 -0.79 -23.49
#